data_AF-A0A564VXM1-F1
#
_entry.id   AF-A0A564VXM1-F1
#
_cell.length_a   1.000
_cell.length_b   1.000
_cell.length_c   1.000
_cell.angle_alpha   90.00
_cell.angle_beta   90.00
_cell.angle_gamma   90.00
#
_symmetry.space_group_name_H-M   'P 1'
#
loop_
_entity.id
_entity.type
_entity.pdbx_description
1 polymer ?
#
loop_
_entity_poly.entity_id
_entity_poly.type
_entity_poly.pdbx_seq_one_letter_code
_entity_poly.pdbx_strand_id
1 'polypeptide(L)'
;MMNFEGIQDLGGASAQNETQAPEEKVVNLEEQKKKRQPFAYWNVGGRSFRMKLKASGIGRLENKYRQNLMNMIDDIPPLSVMLTIIQEAMSPWEHGIDYQDVQKLYDAWIDEGNSQLELYQKILIPLMVVSGFLPEKTAASLLEEIENA
;
A
#
# COMPACT_ATOMS: atom_id res chain seq x y z
N MET A 1 24.82 61.24 39.12
CA MET A 1 25.61 60.76 40.27
C MET A 1 24.98 59.48 40.80
N MET A 2 25.57 58.34 40.46
CA MET A 2 25.87 57.19 41.33
C MET A 2 26.51 56.13 40.42
N ASN A 3 27.82 55.96 40.59
CA ASN A 3 28.64 54.93 39.97
C ASN A 3 28.65 53.72 40.90
N PHE A 4 28.59 52.50 40.36
CA PHE A 4 29.14 51.32 41.04
C PHE A 4 29.59 50.31 39.97
N GLU A 5 30.90 50.25 39.79
CA GLU A 5 31.61 49.17 39.08
C GLU A 5 31.74 47.95 39.99
N GLY A 6 31.85 46.75 39.41
CA GLY A 6 32.26 45.57 40.16
C GLY A 6 31.93 44.25 39.46
N ILE A 7 32.72 43.90 38.44
CA ILE A 7 32.85 42.50 37.98
C ILE A 7 33.87 41.81 38.88
N GLN A 8 33.56 40.63 39.41
CA GLN A 8 34.55 39.59 39.64
C GLN A 8 33.91 38.20 39.62
N ASP A 9 34.37 37.44 38.63
CA ASP A 9 34.24 36.01 38.38
C ASP A 9 34.94 35.18 39.47
N LEU A 10 34.41 33.99 39.78
CA LEU A 10 35.18 32.77 40.10
C LEU A 10 34.26 31.55 40.28
N GLY A 11 34.08 30.80 39.18
CA GLY A 11 34.33 29.35 39.05
C GLY A 11 33.65 28.31 39.97
N GLY A 12 33.04 27.29 39.37
CA GLY A 12 32.99 25.95 39.98
C GLY A 12 31.89 24.96 39.57
N ALA A 13 32.09 24.25 38.46
CA ALA A 13 31.73 22.83 38.21
C ALA A 13 30.27 22.35 38.05
N SER A 14 29.98 21.98 36.79
CA SER A 14 29.38 20.70 36.33
C SER A 14 27.93 20.32 36.70
N ALA A 15 27.04 20.44 35.70
CA ALA A 15 26.20 19.33 35.24
C ALA A 15 25.65 19.67 33.85
N GLN A 16 26.35 19.25 32.80
CA GLN A 16 25.79 19.18 31.45
C GLN A 16 24.76 18.04 31.46
N ASN A 17 23.48 18.38 31.37
CA ASN A 17 22.46 17.40 30.99
C ASN A 17 22.06 17.72 29.54
N GLU A 18 22.78 17.10 28.61
CA GLU A 18 22.43 17.06 27.19
C GLU A 18 21.10 16.32 27.04
N THR A 19 19.99 17.05 27.01
CA THR A 19 18.75 16.49 26.47
C THR A 19 18.85 16.63 24.96
N GLN A 20 19.41 15.60 24.32
CA GLN A 20 19.31 15.42 22.87
C GLN A 20 17.82 15.34 22.52
N ALA A 21 17.30 16.40 21.91
CA ALA A 21 16.02 16.33 21.22
C ALA A 21 16.17 15.32 20.09
N PRO A 22 15.22 14.38 19.90
CA PRO A 22 15.27 13.49 18.76
C PRO A 22 15.22 14.34 17.49
N GLU A 23 16.27 14.27 16.68
CA GLU A 23 16.30 14.85 15.35
C GLU A 23 15.13 14.24 14.56
N GLU A 24 14.04 14.99 14.45
CA GLU A 24 13.01 14.74 13.47
C GLU A 24 13.69 14.78 12.11
N LYS A 25 13.94 13.59 11.55
CA LYS A 25 14.36 13.41 10.17
C LYS A 25 13.20 13.93 9.32
N VAL A 26 13.21 15.23 9.01
CA VAL A 26 12.27 15.87 8.10
C VAL A 26 12.55 15.27 6.73
N VAL A 27 11.86 14.17 6.43
CA VAL A 27 11.93 13.53 5.12
C VAL A 27 11.33 14.55 4.15
N ASN A 28 12.16 15.11 3.28
CA ASN A 28 11.74 16.07 2.27
C ASN A 28 10.64 15.44 1.39
N LEU A 29 9.37 15.85 1.59
CA LEU A 29 8.18 15.29 0.95
C LEU A 29 8.14 15.49 -0.57
N GLU A 30 9.02 16.33 -1.12
CA GLU A 30 8.94 16.76 -2.53
C GLU A 30 9.68 15.81 -3.50
N GLU A 31 10.69 15.07 -3.05
CA GLU A 31 11.58 14.32 -3.97
C GLU A 31 11.09 12.93 -4.40
N GLN A 32 9.93 12.44 -3.94
CA GLN A 32 9.45 11.08 -4.28
C GLN A 32 8.05 10.99 -4.92
N LYS A 33 7.53 12.06 -5.54
CA LYS A 33 6.28 11.92 -6.32
C LYS A 33 6.56 11.44 -7.75
N LYS A 34 7.09 10.22 -7.89
CA LYS A 34 6.75 9.44 -9.10
C LYS A 34 5.22 9.35 -9.09
N LYS A 35 4.55 9.93 -10.09
CA LYS A 35 3.08 9.93 -10.14
C LYS A 35 2.63 8.47 -10.14
N ARG A 36 1.97 8.05 -9.06
CA ARG A 36 1.39 6.71 -8.94
C ARG A 36 0.54 6.43 -10.17
N GLN A 37 0.65 5.23 -10.72
CA GLN A 37 -0.20 4.82 -11.83
C GLN A 37 -1.68 4.98 -11.43
N PRO A 38 -2.54 5.49 -12.32
CA PRO A 38 -3.91 5.79 -11.94
C PRO A 38 -4.78 4.53 -11.78
N PHE A 39 -4.38 3.41 -12.41
CA PHE A 39 -5.07 2.12 -12.43
C PHE A 39 -4.08 0.95 -12.42
N ALA A 40 -4.55 -0.19 -11.95
CA ALA A 40 -3.93 -1.49 -12.15
C ALA A 40 -4.62 -2.16 -13.35
N TYR A 41 -3.93 -3.12 -13.96
CA TYR A 41 -4.43 -3.85 -15.12
C TYR A 41 -4.24 -5.35 -14.92
N TRP A 42 -5.27 -6.13 -15.24
CA TRP A 42 -5.15 -7.58 -15.37
C TRP A 42 -5.24 -7.94 -16.84
N ASN A 43 -4.20 -8.59 -17.36
CA ASN A 43 -4.15 -9.04 -18.75
C ASN A 43 -4.43 -10.54 -18.79
N VAL A 44 -5.50 -10.94 -19.48
CA VAL A 44 -5.91 -12.34 -19.65
C VAL A 44 -6.55 -12.49 -21.03
N GLY A 45 -6.20 -13.55 -21.76
CA GLY A 45 -6.79 -13.90 -23.05
C GLY A 45 -6.58 -12.81 -24.11
N GLY A 46 -5.48 -12.07 -24.03
CA GLY A 46 -5.19 -10.93 -24.90
C GLY A 46 -6.03 -9.67 -24.63
N ARG A 47 -6.85 -9.64 -23.56
CA ARG A 47 -7.60 -8.46 -23.11
C ARG A 47 -7.01 -7.88 -21.83
N SER A 48 -6.97 -6.55 -21.76
CA SER A 48 -6.53 -5.80 -20.59
C SER A 48 -7.72 -5.22 -19.84
N PHE A 49 -7.93 -5.62 -18.59
CA PHE A 49 -9.01 -5.16 -17.73
C PHE A 49 -8.51 -4.08 -16.77
N ARG A 50 -9.18 -2.93 -16.75
CA ARG A 50 -8.82 -1.79 -15.90
C ARG A 50 -9.44 -1.95 -14.51
N MET A 51 -8.61 -1.75 -13.47
CA MET A 51 -9.04 -1.97 -12.07
C MET A 51 -8.59 -0.85 -11.14
N LYS A 52 -9.48 -0.49 -10.20
CA LYS A 52 -9.19 0.33 -9.02
C LYS A 52 -10.35 0.30 -8.04
N LEU A 53 -10.08 0.08 -6.77
CA LEU A 53 -11.11 0.17 -5.75
C LEU A 53 -11.50 1.63 -5.49
N LYS A 54 -12.81 1.89 -5.46
CA LYS A 54 -13.39 3.15 -5.01
C LYS A 54 -13.93 2.98 -3.59
N ALA A 55 -14.06 4.07 -2.84
CA ALA A 55 -14.55 4.06 -1.46
C ALA A 55 -15.83 3.22 -1.26
N SER A 56 -16.78 3.28 -2.21
CA SER A 56 -18.01 2.49 -2.16
C SER A 56 -17.78 0.97 -2.27
N GLY A 57 -16.86 0.53 -3.13
CA GLY A 57 -16.47 -0.88 -3.25
C GLY A 57 -15.70 -1.37 -2.03
N ILE A 58 -14.80 -0.53 -1.49
CA ILE A 58 -14.06 -0.80 -0.25
C ILE A 58 -15.06 -1.07 0.89
N GLY A 59 -16.00 -0.15 1.12
CA GLY A 59 -17.00 -0.32 2.18
C GLY A 59 -17.88 -1.56 2.00
N ARG A 60 -18.20 -1.96 0.76
CA ARG A 60 -18.93 -3.23 0.51
C ARG A 60 -18.09 -4.45 0.90
N LEU A 61 -16.83 -4.48 0.50
CA LEU A 61 -15.91 -5.58 0.80
C LEU A 61 -15.68 -5.71 2.32
N GLU A 62 -15.42 -4.60 3.01
CA GLU A 62 -15.22 -4.62 4.46
C GLU A 62 -16.46 -5.10 5.22
N ASN A 63 -17.65 -4.68 4.78
CA ASN A 63 -18.90 -5.18 5.33
C ASN A 63 -19.11 -6.69 5.06
N LYS A 64 -18.75 -7.17 3.87
CA LYS A 64 -18.85 -8.58 3.48
C LYS A 64 -17.95 -9.47 4.35
N TYR A 65 -16.72 -9.05 4.59
CA TYR A 65 -15.71 -9.84 5.29
C TYR A 65 -15.50 -9.48 6.77
N ARG A 66 -16.22 -8.46 7.26
CA ARG A 66 -16.19 -7.98 8.65
C ARG A 66 -14.81 -7.58 9.15
N GLN A 67 -13.97 -7.08 8.26
CA GLN A 67 -12.62 -6.63 8.56
C GLN A 67 -12.14 -5.64 7.49
N ASN A 68 -11.11 -4.86 7.80
CA ASN A 68 -10.50 -3.95 6.84
C ASN A 68 -9.75 -4.73 5.74
N LEU A 69 -9.54 -4.10 4.57
CA LEU A 69 -8.84 -4.76 3.46
C LEU A 69 -7.32 -4.92 3.66
N MET A 70 -6.71 -4.15 4.56
CA MET A 70 -5.27 -4.25 4.85
C MET A 70 -4.94 -5.58 5.55
N ASN A 71 -5.75 -5.98 6.52
CA ASN A 71 -5.59 -7.23 7.23
C ASN A 71 -5.71 -8.46 6.31
N MET A 72 -6.39 -8.32 5.16
CA MET A 72 -6.54 -9.42 4.20
C MET A 72 -5.31 -9.61 3.31
N ILE A 73 -4.42 -8.61 3.26
CA ILE A 73 -3.23 -8.64 2.40
C ILE A 73 -1.94 -8.83 3.20
N ASP A 74 -2.00 -8.82 4.54
CA ASP A 74 -0.86 -9.14 5.41
C ASP A 74 -0.33 -10.56 5.17
N ASP A 75 -1.23 -11.49 4.85
CA ASP A 75 -0.93 -12.82 4.32
C ASP A 75 -1.55 -12.98 2.92
N ILE A 76 -1.17 -14.04 2.19
CA ILE A 76 -1.83 -14.39 0.94
C ILE A 76 -3.30 -14.80 1.22
N PRO A 77 -4.31 -14.03 0.77
CA PRO A 77 -5.70 -14.34 1.08
C PRO A 77 -6.20 -15.58 0.31
N PRO A 78 -7.35 -16.17 0.71
CA PRO A 78 -8.01 -17.18 -0.09
C PRO A 78 -8.34 -16.67 -1.50
N LEU A 79 -8.25 -17.55 -2.51
CA LEU A 79 -8.53 -17.19 -3.90
C LEU A 79 -9.90 -16.50 -4.06
N SER A 80 -10.94 -16.99 -3.39
CA SER A 80 -12.28 -16.42 -3.46
C SER A 80 -12.35 -14.96 -2.99
N VAL A 81 -11.50 -14.58 -2.04
CA VAL A 81 -11.37 -13.20 -1.56
C VAL A 81 -10.66 -12.37 -2.62
N MET A 82 -9.54 -12.86 -3.18
CA MET A 82 -8.83 -12.18 -4.27
C MET A 82 -9.75 -11.87 -5.44
N LEU A 83 -10.50 -12.88 -5.92
CA LEU A 83 -11.41 -12.74 -7.06
C LEU A 83 -12.56 -11.78 -6.76
N THR A 84 -13.11 -11.78 -5.53
CA THR A 84 -14.14 -10.82 -5.15
C THR A 84 -13.60 -9.38 -5.15
N ILE A 85 -12.39 -9.17 -4.63
CA ILE A 85 -11.76 -7.84 -4.63
C ILE A 85 -11.53 -7.36 -6.06
N ILE A 86 -11.03 -8.24 -6.93
CA ILE A 86 -10.82 -7.96 -8.35
C ILE A 86 -12.13 -7.61 -9.05
N GLN A 87 -13.19 -8.39 -8.84
CA GLN A 87 -14.52 -8.11 -9.39
C GLN A 87 -15.02 -6.72 -8.99
N GLU A 88 -14.94 -6.39 -7.71
CA GLU A 88 -15.36 -5.08 -7.19
C GLU A 88 -14.53 -3.94 -7.80
N ALA A 89 -13.22 -4.15 -7.99
CA ALA A 89 -12.32 -3.19 -8.61
C ALA A 89 -12.53 -3.01 -10.12
N MET A 90 -13.08 -4.01 -10.82
CA MET A 90 -13.43 -3.93 -12.26
C MET A 90 -14.77 -3.23 -12.50
N SER A 91 -15.72 -3.39 -11.57
CA SER A 91 -17.12 -2.95 -11.73
C SER A 91 -17.34 -1.52 -12.26
N PRO A 92 -16.48 -0.51 -11.97
CA PRO A 92 -16.70 0.84 -12.49
C PRO A 92 -16.36 1.00 -13.98
N TRP A 93 -15.64 0.07 -14.59
CA TRP A 93 -15.17 0.15 -15.98
C TRP A 93 -15.62 -1.02 -16.84
N GLU A 94 -15.91 -2.16 -16.23
CA GLU A 94 -16.32 -3.37 -16.92
C GLU A 94 -17.76 -3.72 -16.55
N HIS A 95 -18.69 -3.27 -17.38
CA HIS A 95 -20.11 -3.52 -17.16
C HIS A 95 -20.45 -4.99 -17.45
N GLY A 96 -21.20 -5.61 -16.55
CA GLY A 96 -21.74 -6.96 -16.73
C GLY A 96 -20.78 -8.11 -16.41
N ILE A 97 -19.59 -7.84 -15.84
CA ILE A 97 -18.73 -8.89 -15.29
C ILE A 97 -19.29 -9.33 -13.93
N ASP A 98 -19.77 -10.57 -13.87
CA ASP A 98 -20.15 -11.20 -12.61
C ASP A 98 -19.00 -12.01 -11.99
N TYR A 99 -19.24 -12.64 -10.84
CA TYR A 99 -18.22 -13.40 -10.15
C TYR A 99 -17.79 -14.66 -10.93
N GLN A 100 -18.72 -15.32 -11.63
CA GLN A 100 -18.41 -16.50 -12.45
C GLN A 100 -17.52 -16.13 -13.62
N ASP A 101 -17.72 -14.95 -14.21
CA ASP A 101 -16.85 -14.47 -15.28
C ASP A 101 -15.43 -14.18 -14.76
N VAL A 102 -15.28 -13.64 -13.55
CA VAL A 102 -13.96 -13.47 -12.91
C VAL A 102 -13.30 -14.81 -12.62
N GLN A 103 -14.05 -15.85 -12.25
CA GLN A 103 -13.52 -17.21 -12.10
C GLN A 103 -12.99 -17.75 -13.43
N LYS A 104 -13.73 -17.57 -14.53
CA LYS A 104 -13.26 -17.97 -15.87
C LYS A 104 -12.02 -17.20 -16.31
N LEU A 105 -11.91 -15.92 -15.96
CA LEU A 105 -10.69 -15.14 -16.20
C LEU A 105 -9.50 -15.70 -15.40
N TYR A 106 -9.74 -16.14 -14.17
CA TYR A 106 -8.71 -16.80 -13.39
C TYR A 106 -8.30 -18.16 -13.99
N ASP A 107 -9.26 -18.97 -14.44
CA ASP A 107 -8.96 -20.24 -15.11
C ASP A 107 -8.11 -20.01 -16.36
N ALA A 108 -8.47 -19.02 -17.19
CA ALA A 108 -7.68 -18.63 -18.35
C ALA A 108 -6.28 -18.10 -17.99
N TRP A 109 -6.14 -17.37 -16.88
CA TRP A 109 -4.85 -16.93 -16.34
C TRP A 109 -3.94 -18.11 -15.98
N ILE A 110 -4.50 -19.19 -15.42
CA ILE A 110 -3.77 -20.44 -15.13
C ILE A 110 -3.43 -21.19 -16.43
N ASP A 111 -4.35 -21.26 -17.39
CA ASP A 111 -4.10 -21.91 -18.70
C ASP A 111 -2.97 -21.22 -19.49
N GLU A 112 -2.74 -19.93 -19.26
CA GLU A 112 -1.60 -19.17 -19.78
C GLU A 112 -0.26 -19.50 -19.10
N GLY A 113 -0.27 -20.35 -18.08
CA GLY A 113 0.92 -20.79 -17.34
C GLY A 113 1.28 -19.92 -16.13
N ASN A 114 0.41 -18.98 -15.73
CA ASN A 114 0.60 -18.21 -14.51
C ASN A 114 0.12 -18.99 -13.27
N SER A 115 0.40 -18.46 -12.10
CA SER A 115 0.03 -19.05 -10.80
C SER A 115 -0.87 -18.17 -9.94
N GLN A 116 -1.43 -18.74 -8.86
CA GLN A 116 -2.14 -17.98 -7.83
C GLN A 116 -1.21 -16.99 -7.10
N LEU A 117 0.05 -17.39 -6.86
CA LEU A 117 1.05 -16.50 -6.26
C LEU A 117 1.28 -15.27 -7.14
N GLU A 118 1.40 -15.47 -8.44
CA GLU A 118 1.52 -14.36 -9.39
C GLU A 118 0.25 -13.51 -9.49
N LEU A 119 -0.95 -14.07 -9.31
CA LEU A 119 -2.17 -13.27 -9.18
C LEU A 119 -2.05 -12.31 -7.99
N TYR A 120 -1.61 -12.81 -6.83
CA TYR A 120 -1.40 -11.97 -5.66
C TYR A 120 -0.35 -10.88 -5.92
N GLN A 121 0.84 -11.27 -6.40
CA GLN A 121 1.98 -10.39 -6.59
C GLN A 121 1.78 -9.36 -7.71
N LYS A 122 1.32 -9.81 -8.89
CA LYS A 122 1.25 -9.00 -10.10
C LYS A 122 -0.07 -8.25 -10.25
N ILE A 123 -1.13 -8.71 -9.56
CA ILE A 123 -2.47 -8.12 -9.69
C ILE A 123 -2.93 -7.48 -8.38
N LEU A 124 -2.98 -8.23 -7.28
CA LEU A 124 -3.58 -7.74 -6.04
C LEU A 124 -2.72 -6.64 -5.39
N ILE A 125 -1.41 -6.84 -5.23
CA ILE A 125 -0.53 -5.83 -4.62
C ILE A 125 -0.55 -4.50 -5.42
N PRO A 126 -0.37 -4.49 -6.76
CA PRO A 126 -0.51 -3.28 -7.55
C PRO A 126 -1.89 -2.63 -7.44
N LEU A 127 -2.96 -3.43 -7.36
CA LEU A 127 -4.31 -2.93 -7.12
C LEU A 127 -4.42 -2.20 -5.78
N MET A 128 -3.80 -2.71 -4.71
CA MET A 128 -3.77 -2.05 -3.40
C MET A 128 -3.04 -0.71 -3.46
N VAL A 129 -1.93 -0.62 -4.20
CA VAL A 129 -1.16 0.63 -4.38
C VAL A 129 -2.00 1.70 -5.09
N VAL A 130 -2.57 1.39 -6.25
CA VAL A 130 -3.33 2.37 -7.06
C VAL A 130 -4.65 2.77 -6.41
N SER A 131 -5.17 1.93 -5.51
CA SER A 131 -6.37 2.17 -4.71
C SER A 131 -6.08 2.95 -3.42
N GLY A 132 -4.80 3.19 -3.10
CA GLY A 132 -4.38 4.06 -2.00
C GLY A 132 -4.10 3.37 -0.67
N PHE A 133 -4.08 2.03 -0.63
CA PHE A 133 -3.81 1.26 0.59
C PHE A 133 -2.32 1.21 0.95
N LEU A 134 -1.46 1.08 -0.05
CA LEU A 134 -0.03 0.90 0.14
C LEU A 134 0.78 2.00 -0.55
N PRO A 135 1.81 2.56 0.12
CA PRO A 135 2.90 3.24 -0.58
C PRO A 135 3.65 2.26 -1.51
N GLU A 136 4.19 2.74 -2.63
CA GLU A 136 4.95 1.91 -3.58
C GLU A 136 6.12 1.18 -2.91
N LYS A 137 6.84 1.86 -2.01
CA LYS A 137 7.94 1.25 -1.26
C LYS A 137 7.50 0.07 -0.38
N THR A 138 6.34 0.15 0.25
CA THR A 138 5.80 -0.90 1.12
C THR A 138 5.38 -2.11 0.29
N ALA A 139 4.77 -1.87 -0.87
CA ALA A 139 4.44 -2.93 -1.82
C ALA A 139 5.70 -3.64 -2.35
N ALA A 140 6.78 -2.91 -2.63
CA ALA A 140 8.05 -3.50 -3.06
C ALA A 140 8.66 -4.41 -1.98
N SER A 141 8.71 -3.95 -0.72
CA SER A 141 9.21 -4.77 0.40
C SER A 141 8.39 -6.05 0.60
N LEU A 142 7.06 -5.97 0.52
CA LEU A 142 6.18 -7.13 0.63
C LEU A 142 6.43 -8.16 -0.48
N LEU A 143 6.68 -7.71 -1.72
CA LEU A 143 7.01 -8.61 -2.83
C LEU A 143 8.35 -9.31 -2.62
N GLU A 144 9.37 -8.58 -2.15
CA GLU A 144 10.70 -9.13 -1.85
C GLU A 144 10.64 -10.17 -0.73
N GLU A 145 9.85 -9.95 0.31
CA GLU A 145 9.66 -10.92 1.41
C GLU A 145 9.08 -12.24 0.91
N ILE A 146 8.14 -12.18 -0.03
CA ILE A 146 7.47 -13.36 -0.59
C ILE A 146 8.36 -14.12 -1.56
N GLU A 147 9.19 -13.43 -2.36
CA GLU A 147 10.13 -14.07 -3.27
C GLU A 147 11.26 -14.82 -2.54
N ASN A 148 11.57 -14.40 -1.30
CA ASN A 148 12.63 -14.98 -0.48
C ASN A 148 12.14 -16.03 0.54
N ALA A 149 10.83 -16.33 0.57
CA ALA A 149 10.20 -17.32 1.46
C ALA A 149 10.20 -18.73 0.88
#